data_AF-A0AA86RH21-F1
#
_entry.id   AF-A0AA86RH21-F1
#
_cell.length_a   1.000
_cell.length_b   1.000
_cell.length_c   1.000
_cell.angle_alpha   90.00
_cell.angle_beta   90.00
_cell.angle_gamma   90.00
#
_symmetry.space_group_name_H-M   'P 1'
#
loop_
_entity.id
_entity.type
_entity.pdbx_description
1 polymer ?
#
loop_
_entity_poly.entity_id
_entity_poly.type
_entity_poly.pdbx_seq_one_letter_code
_entity_poly.pdbx_strand_id
1 'polypeptide(L)'
;MDGLIELRDFLLEQAKDDKSIIEYANMLEFTDSYHNVYRILHQDCKRGLWRYMNLFPQDSKFFLRCTQCVFENYFVQVWMNLPKSIHQLYYQGVTDYLELVFGSFYNFNRIMQKQEWFKADEDDYEPFFGDVGCFFFTDLDTLVKCSILVLRKVFAFNQFDLTVMQSLTQQLFHSIKTNDKDLYTLIEPCDKSVIGCFVFQYINSFFLHNTNHVPLSAKFIMMYLQYDNKGLIYIIQYILYICAHNYAPQLNKKKMKDELEFHVAEPVDIIDPQTTAIEILSHSVDAVLTNGLNCRHMCEVLDKFNEVNLKNYKYTSK
;
A
#
# COMPACT_ATOMS: atom_id res chain seq x y z
N MET A 1 -1.46 -2.14 16.44
CA MET A 1 -2.94 -2.22 16.53
C MET A 1 -3.55 -0.84 16.32
N ASP A 2 -3.07 0.20 17.01
CA ASP A 2 -3.65 1.56 16.96
C ASP A 2 -3.87 2.12 15.54
N GLY A 3 -2.90 2.00 14.63
CA GLY A 3 -3.09 2.49 13.26
C GLY A 3 -4.14 1.75 12.43
N LEU A 4 -4.45 0.48 12.74
CA LEU A 4 -5.54 -0.26 12.09
C LEU A 4 -6.90 0.23 12.60
N ILE A 5 -7.00 0.57 13.88
CA ILE A 5 -8.20 1.15 14.47
C ILE A 5 -8.45 2.53 13.85
N GLU A 6 -7.41 3.36 13.73
CA GLU A 6 -7.50 4.68 13.08
C GLU A 6 -7.96 4.56 11.61
N LEU A 7 -7.35 3.65 10.83
CA LEU A 7 -7.77 3.41 9.45
C LEU A 7 -9.22 2.91 9.37
N ARG A 8 -9.62 1.99 10.25
CA ARG A 8 -11.01 1.49 10.31
C ARG A 8 -11.99 2.64 10.52
N ASP A 9 -11.77 3.45 11.54
CA ASP A 9 -12.68 4.53 11.92
C ASP A 9 -12.72 5.61 10.82
N PHE A 10 -11.58 5.91 10.17
CA PHE A 10 -11.51 6.76 9.00
C PHE A 10 -12.34 6.22 7.82
N LEU A 11 -12.19 4.94 7.48
CA LEU A 11 -12.92 4.32 6.37
C LEU A 11 -14.44 4.28 6.62
N LEU A 12 -14.86 3.98 7.84
CA LEU A 12 -16.27 4.00 8.24
C LEU A 12 -16.88 5.39 8.06
N GLU A 13 -16.16 6.45 8.46
CA GLU A 13 -16.60 7.83 8.26
C GLU A 13 -16.71 8.19 6.77
N GLN A 14 -15.76 7.75 5.93
CA GLN A 14 -15.82 7.97 4.48
C GLN A 14 -16.97 7.20 3.80
N ALA A 15 -17.34 6.03 4.32
CA ALA A 15 -18.35 5.15 3.75
C ALA A 15 -19.77 5.37 4.30
N LYS A 16 -19.96 6.23 5.31
CA LYS A 16 -21.21 6.37 6.07
C LYS A 16 -22.46 6.65 5.21
N ASP A 17 -22.28 7.34 4.09
CA ASP A 17 -23.38 7.76 3.19
C ASP A 17 -23.48 6.86 1.93
N ASP A 18 -22.66 5.81 1.82
CA ASP A 18 -22.66 4.92 0.65
C ASP A 18 -23.83 3.92 0.70
N LYS A 19 -24.84 4.22 -0.12
CA LYS A 19 -26.07 3.41 -0.30
C LYS A 19 -25.95 2.35 -1.39
N SER A 20 -24.75 2.09 -1.92
CA SER A 20 -24.55 1.02 -2.88
C SER A 20 -25.02 -0.33 -2.32
N ILE A 21 -25.57 -1.15 -3.20
CA ILE A 21 -25.95 -2.53 -2.91
C ILE A 21 -24.73 -3.39 -3.25
N ILE A 22 -24.38 -4.29 -2.34
CA ILE A 22 -23.30 -5.26 -2.55
C ILE A 22 -23.91 -6.53 -3.15
N GLU A 23 -23.35 -6.97 -4.27
CA GLU A 23 -23.65 -8.26 -4.88
C GLU A 23 -22.60 -9.27 -4.41
N TYR A 24 -23.02 -10.29 -3.65
CA TYR A 24 -22.09 -11.30 -3.18
C TYR A 24 -21.68 -12.23 -4.33
N ALA A 25 -20.37 -12.35 -4.50
CA ALA A 25 -19.76 -13.23 -5.46
C ALA A 25 -19.92 -14.69 -5.03
N ASN A 26 -20.31 -15.53 -5.98
CA ASN A 26 -20.12 -16.97 -5.84
C ASN A 26 -18.67 -17.31 -6.19
N MET A 27 -17.91 -17.81 -5.20
CA MET A 27 -16.51 -18.18 -5.41
C MET A 27 -16.32 -19.21 -6.53
N LEU A 28 -17.18 -20.22 -6.63
CA LEU A 28 -17.11 -21.25 -7.69
C LEU A 28 -17.33 -20.62 -9.07
N GLU A 29 -18.33 -19.74 -9.18
CA GLU A 29 -18.59 -19.04 -10.44
C GLU A 29 -17.41 -18.13 -10.84
N PHE A 30 -16.77 -17.48 -9.86
CA PHE A 30 -15.59 -16.65 -10.11
C PHE A 30 -14.40 -17.47 -10.58
N THR A 31 -14.11 -18.59 -9.92
CA THR A 31 -13.01 -19.48 -10.30
C THR A 31 -13.18 -20.00 -11.73
N ASP A 32 -14.41 -20.25 -12.15
CA ASP A 32 -14.72 -20.75 -13.49
C ASP A 32 -14.70 -19.63 -14.54
N SER A 33 -15.41 -18.53 -14.28
CA SER A 33 -15.61 -17.44 -15.26
C SER A 33 -14.38 -16.54 -15.43
N TYR A 34 -13.56 -16.40 -14.39
CA TYR A 34 -12.37 -15.55 -14.36
C TYR A 34 -11.09 -16.33 -14.03
N HIS A 35 -11.00 -17.60 -14.47
CA HIS A 35 -9.92 -18.53 -14.11
C HIS A 35 -8.50 -17.94 -14.17
N ASN A 36 -8.17 -17.16 -15.21
CA ASN A 36 -6.85 -16.55 -15.36
C ASN A 36 -6.55 -15.51 -14.29
N VAL A 37 -7.51 -14.62 -14.01
CA VAL A 37 -7.40 -13.59 -12.97
C VAL A 37 -7.34 -14.26 -11.61
N TYR A 38 -8.23 -15.23 -11.37
CA TYR A 38 -8.28 -15.99 -10.13
C TYR A 38 -6.94 -16.68 -9.82
N ARG A 39 -6.30 -17.31 -10.81
CA ARG A 39 -5.00 -17.97 -10.61
C ARG A 39 -3.92 -16.98 -10.14
N ILE A 40 -3.90 -15.76 -10.68
CA ILE A 40 -2.91 -14.74 -10.28
C ILE A 40 -3.24 -14.22 -8.87
N LEU A 41 -4.51 -13.87 -8.63
CA LEU A 41 -5.02 -13.42 -7.34
C LEU A 41 -4.72 -14.42 -6.23
N HIS A 42 -4.95 -15.72 -6.46
CA HIS A 42 -4.67 -16.77 -5.50
C HIS A 42 -3.18 -16.82 -5.11
N GLN A 43 -2.29 -16.71 -6.10
CA GLN A 43 -0.85 -16.65 -5.84
C GLN A 43 -0.44 -15.39 -5.07
N ASP A 44 -1.05 -14.25 -5.36
CA ASP A 44 -0.79 -13.01 -4.65
C ASP A 44 -1.32 -13.07 -3.20
N CYS A 45 -2.52 -13.60 -2.97
CA CYS A 45 -3.07 -13.79 -1.62
C CYS A 45 -2.22 -14.76 -0.79
N LYS A 46 -1.73 -15.85 -1.40
CA LYS A 46 -0.84 -16.82 -0.77
C LYS A 46 0.52 -16.24 -0.35
N ARG A 47 0.99 -15.21 -1.04
CA ARG A 47 2.22 -14.46 -0.72
C ARG A 47 1.97 -13.22 0.15
N GLY A 48 0.71 -12.77 0.24
CA GLY A 48 0.28 -11.60 0.99
C GLY A 48 0.11 -11.86 2.49
N LEU A 49 -0.46 -10.87 3.19
CA LEU A 49 -0.64 -10.84 4.65
C LEU A 49 0.68 -10.90 5.43
N TRP A 50 1.78 -10.53 4.78
CA TRP A 50 3.11 -10.64 5.34
C TRP A 50 3.30 -9.70 6.55
N ARG A 51 2.57 -8.58 6.62
CA ARG A 51 2.57 -7.66 7.79
C ARG A 51 1.99 -8.29 9.04
N TYR A 52 1.17 -9.33 8.88
CA TYR A 52 0.47 -10.02 9.95
C TYR A 52 1.11 -11.36 10.32
N MET A 53 2.17 -11.80 9.63
CA MET A 53 2.85 -13.07 9.93
C MET A 53 3.30 -13.16 11.40
N ASN A 54 3.74 -12.05 11.99
CA ASN A 54 4.19 -12.00 13.37
C ASN A 54 3.06 -12.05 14.41
N LEU A 55 1.79 -11.97 13.99
CA LEU A 55 0.64 -12.08 14.89
C LEU A 55 0.29 -13.53 15.22
N PHE A 56 0.80 -14.49 14.43
CA PHE A 56 0.54 -15.91 14.62
C PHE A 56 1.74 -16.59 15.30
N PRO A 57 1.51 -17.70 16.03
CA PRO A 57 2.60 -18.52 16.56
C PRO A 57 3.54 -18.97 15.43
N GLN A 58 4.84 -18.77 15.60
CA GLN A 58 5.86 -19.01 14.57
C GLN A 58 6.01 -20.49 14.19
N ASP A 59 5.50 -21.40 15.02
CA ASP A 59 5.70 -22.84 14.87
C ASP A 59 4.77 -23.49 13.82
N SER A 60 3.77 -22.76 13.28
CA SER A 60 2.90 -23.27 12.21
C SER A 60 2.32 -22.14 11.34
N LYS A 61 2.61 -22.20 10.03
CA LYS A 61 2.03 -21.34 8.99
C LYS A 61 0.56 -21.65 8.72
N PHE A 62 0.03 -22.75 9.24
CA PHE A 62 -1.37 -23.14 9.07
C PHE A 62 -2.35 -21.99 9.39
N PHE A 63 -2.12 -21.23 10.47
CA PHE A 63 -2.97 -20.09 10.85
C PHE A 63 -2.94 -18.95 9.83
N LEU A 64 -1.76 -18.66 9.30
CA LEU A 64 -1.60 -17.68 8.23
C LEU A 64 -2.37 -18.14 6.98
N ARG A 65 -2.26 -19.43 6.64
CA ARG A 65 -2.94 -20.02 5.47
C ARG A 65 -4.45 -19.94 5.59
N CYS A 66 -5.00 -20.28 6.76
CA CYS A 66 -6.43 -20.10 7.04
C CYS A 66 -6.86 -18.63 6.90
N THR A 67 -6.04 -17.69 7.39
CA THR A 67 -6.31 -16.25 7.25
C THR A 67 -6.25 -15.81 5.78
N GLN A 68 -5.31 -16.33 5.00
CA GLN A 68 -5.21 -16.09 3.56
C GLN A 68 -6.42 -16.64 2.80
N CYS A 69 -7.00 -17.78 3.21
CA CYS A 69 -8.27 -18.27 2.64
C CYS A 69 -9.41 -17.26 2.83
N VAL A 70 -9.54 -16.71 4.05
CA VAL A 70 -10.58 -15.71 4.34
C VAL A 70 -10.32 -14.44 3.54
N PHE A 71 -9.07 -13.98 3.50
CA PHE A 71 -8.68 -12.80 2.74
C PHE A 71 -8.95 -12.96 1.24
N GLU A 72 -8.64 -14.11 0.65
CA GLU A 72 -8.89 -14.41 -0.76
C GLU A 72 -10.39 -14.36 -1.10
N ASN A 73 -11.24 -15.03 -0.32
CA ASN A 73 -12.68 -14.99 -0.56
C ASN A 73 -13.21 -13.56 -0.40
N TYR A 74 -12.84 -12.86 0.68
CA TYR A 74 -13.19 -11.45 0.85
C TYR A 74 -12.70 -10.58 -0.31
N PHE A 75 -11.48 -10.79 -0.82
CA PHE A 75 -10.96 -10.05 -1.97
C PHE A 75 -11.86 -10.27 -3.19
N VAL A 76 -12.26 -11.52 -3.47
CA VAL A 76 -13.16 -11.82 -4.58
C VAL A 76 -14.53 -11.15 -4.40
N GLN A 77 -15.07 -11.10 -3.18
CA GLN A 77 -16.28 -10.32 -2.89
C GLN A 77 -16.11 -8.86 -3.28
N VAL A 78 -14.98 -8.24 -2.90
CA VAL A 78 -14.70 -6.84 -3.27
C VAL A 78 -14.53 -6.68 -4.77
N TRP A 79 -13.73 -7.54 -5.40
CA TRP A 79 -13.36 -7.44 -6.81
C TRP A 79 -14.56 -7.53 -7.73
N MET A 80 -15.50 -8.44 -7.43
CA MET A 80 -16.72 -8.64 -8.22
C MET A 80 -17.72 -7.50 -8.14
N ASN A 81 -17.61 -6.65 -7.11
CA ASN A 81 -18.42 -5.44 -6.97
C ASN A 81 -17.81 -4.22 -7.69
N LEU A 82 -16.66 -4.38 -8.37
CA LEU A 82 -16.13 -3.37 -9.27
C LEU A 82 -16.85 -3.42 -10.64
N PRO A 83 -16.78 -2.34 -11.44
CA PRO A 83 -17.25 -2.40 -12.82
C PRO A 83 -16.57 -3.53 -13.60
N LYS A 84 -17.34 -4.30 -14.39
CA LYS A 84 -16.84 -5.44 -15.18
C LYS A 84 -15.66 -5.10 -16.09
N SER A 85 -15.54 -3.85 -16.55
CA SER A 85 -14.40 -3.37 -17.34
C SER A 85 -13.07 -3.44 -16.60
N ILE A 86 -13.09 -3.44 -15.27
CA ILE A 86 -11.89 -3.49 -14.41
C ILE A 86 -11.46 -4.93 -14.11
N HIS A 87 -12.36 -5.91 -14.19
CA HIS A 87 -12.08 -7.27 -13.72
C HIS A 87 -10.88 -7.94 -14.43
N GLN A 88 -10.66 -7.61 -15.70
CA GLN A 88 -9.55 -8.13 -16.51
C GLN A 88 -8.26 -7.31 -16.37
N LEU A 89 -8.30 -6.18 -15.67
CA LEU A 89 -7.16 -5.27 -15.45
C LEU A 89 -6.46 -5.55 -14.12
N TYR A 90 -6.61 -6.75 -13.56
CA TYR A 90 -5.91 -7.12 -12.34
C TYR A 90 -4.39 -7.01 -12.55
N TYR A 91 -3.70 -6.38 -11.60
CA TYR A 91 -2.25 -6.30 -11.57
C TYR A 91 -1.71 -6.67 -10.18
N GLN A 92 -0.47 -7.16 -10.15
CA GLN A 92 0.20 -7.56 -8.92
C GLN A 92 0.49 -6.34 -8.01
N GLY A 93 0.04 -6.40 -6.76
CA GLY A 93 0.19 -5.33 -5.76
C GLY A 93 -1.12 -4.66 -5.35
N VAL A 94 -2.24 -4.93 -6.04
CA VAL A 94 -3.57 -4.49 -5.60
C VAL A 94 -3.94 -5.08 -4.24
N THR A 95 -3.51 -6.32 -3.98
CA THR A 95 -3.74 -7.04 -2.72
C THR A 95 -3.20 -6.29 -1.50
N ASP A 96 -2.09 -5.55 -1.63
CA ASP A 96 -1.50 -4.82 -0.50
C ASP A 96 -2.41 -3.70 0.03
N TYR A 97 -3.17 -3.05 -0.84
CA TYR A 97 -4.13 -2.02 -0.42
C TYR A 97 -5.27 -2.65 0.39
N LEU A 98 -5.78 -3.81 -0.06
CA LEU A 98 -6.88 -4.49 0.62
C LEU A 98 -6.44 -5.25 1.86
N GLU A 99 -5.18 -5.67 1.95
CA GLU A 99 -4.61 -6.32 3.14
C GLU A 99 -4.80 -5.45 4.39
N LEU A 100 -4.54 -4.14 4.29
CA LEU A 100 -4.67 -3.21 5.42
C LEU A 100 -6.13 -2.94 5.78
N VAL A 101 -7.01 -2.84 4.78
CA VAL A 101 -8.44 -2.72 5.02
C VAL A 101 -8.93 -3.98 5.73
N PHE A 102 -8.59 -5.17 5.20
CA PHE A 102 -8.90 -6.45 5.82
C PHE A 102 -8.44 -6.50 7.28
N GLY A 103 -7.16 -6.25 7.56
CA GLY A 103 -6.63 -6.30 8.92
C GLY A 103 -7.26 -5.28 9.88
N SER A 104 -7.81 -4.17 9.36
CA SER A 104 -8.49 -3.14 10.17
C SER A 104 -9.84 -3.61 10.72
N PHE A 105 -10.49 -4.55 10.04
CA PHE A 105 -11.79 -5.10 10.44
C PHE A 105 -11.73 -6.56 10.90
N TYR A 106 -10.62 -7.26 10.64
CA TYR A 106 -10.49 -8.69 10.88
C TYR A 106 -10.30 -9.02 12.36
N ASN A 107 -11.04 -10.03 12.83
CA ASN A 107 -10.89 -10.57 14.18
C ASN A 107 -10.01 -11.83 14.14
N PHE A 108 -8.71 -11.63 14.32
CA PHE A 108 -7.71 -12.71 14.31
C PHE A 108 -8.00 -13.85 15.30
N ASN A 109 -8.73 -13.62 16.39
CA ASN A 109 -9.06 -14.70 17.33
C ASN A 109 -10.10 -15.69 16.78
N ARG A 110 -10.95 -15.26 15.84
CA ARG A 110 -12.01 -16.12 15.30
C ARG A 110 -11.45 -17.22 14.39
N ILE A 111 -10.30 -16.99 13.75
CA ILE A 111 -9.64 -18.03 12.94
C ILE A 111 -9.24 -19.23 13.80
N MET A 112 -8.74 -18.98 15.02
CA MET A 112 -8.31 -20.03 15.94
C MET A 112 -9.49 -20.88 16.41
N GLN A 113 -10.70 -20.32 16.47
CA GLN A 113 -11.91 -21.00 16.93
C GLN A 113 -12.59 -21.84 15.84
N LYS A 114 -12.18 -21.67 14.57
CA LYS A 114 -12.85 -22.21 13.38
C LYS A 114 -11.88 -22.92 12.44
N GLN A 115 -10.74 -23.37 12.96
CA GLN A 115 -9.67 -23.99 12.17
C GLN A 115 -10.16 -25.19 11.36
N GLU A 116 -11.12 -25.94 11.91
CA GLU A 116 -11.73 -27.12 11.30
C GLU A 116 -12.55 -26.82 10.03
N TRP A 117 -12.81 -25.54 9.73
CA TRP A 117 -13.52 -25.11 8.53
C TRP A 117 -12.59 -24.95 7.32
N PHE A 118 -11.28 -25.00 7.54
CA PHE A 118 -10.27 -24.77 6.51
C PHE A 118 -9.60 -26.06 6.12
N LYS A 119 -9.31 -26.17 4.82
CA LYS A 119 -8.43 -27.19 4.28
C LYS A 119 -7.14 -26.50 3.84
N ALA A 120 -6.16 -26.54 4.71
CA ALA A 120 -4.86 -25.92 4.49
C ALA A 120 -3.76 -26.79 5.10
N ASP A 121 -2.54 -26.60 4.63
CA ASP A 121 -1.33 -27.10 5.25
C ASP A 121 -0.32 -25.94 5.40
N GLU A 122 0.95 -26.24 5.67
CA GLU A 122 1.99 -25.22 5.85
C GLU A 122 2.33 -24.47 4.55
N ASP A 123 2.13 -25.12 3.40
CA ASP A 123 2.55 -24.66 2.09
C ASP A 123 1.39 -24.16 1.23
N ASP A 124 0.17 -24.66 1.43
CA ASP A 124 -0.98 -24.37 0.58
C ASP A 124 -2.34 -24.32 1.29
N TYR A 125 -3.37 -23.88 0.54
CA TYR A 125 -4.76 -23.91 1.00
C TYR A 125 -5.76 -24.07 -0.15
N GLU A 126 -6.89 -24.72 0.14
CA GLU A 126 -8.06 -24.74 -0.76
C GLU A 126 -8.90 -23.46 -0.56
N PRO A 127 -9.64 -23.02 -1.61
CA PRO A 127 -10.50 -21.84 -1.50
C PRO A 127 -11.60 -22.07 -0.47
N PHE A 128 -11.85 -21.06 0.36
CA PHE A 128 -12.90 -21.13 1.36
C PHE A 128 -14.24 -20.75 0.75
N PHE A 129 -15.25 -21.60 0.86
CA PHE A 129 -16.60 -21.39 0.31
C PHE A 129 -17.66 -21.03 1.38
N GLY A 130 -17.26 -20.93 2.66
CA GLY A 130 -18.17 -20.61 3.75
C GLY A 130 -18.42 -19.11 3.92
N ASP A 131 -19.18 -18.76 4.97
CA ASP A 131 -19.46 -17.37 5.33
C ASP A 131 -18.22 -16.69 5.94
N VAL A 132 -17.60 -15.79 5.19
CA VAL A 132 -16.45 -15.00 5.64
C VAL A 132 -16.85 -13.86 6.59
N GLY A 133 -18.10 -13.41 6.58
CA GLY A 133 -18.60 -12.32 7.43
C GLY A 133 -18.39 -12.61 8.92
N CYS A 134 -18.44 -13.89 9.30
CA CYS A 134 -18.23 -14.33 10.66
C CYS A 134 -16.80 -14.09 11.19
N PHE A 135 -15.81 -13.72 10.37
CA PHE A 135 -14.44 -13.42 10.82
C PHE A 135 -14.16 -11.93 11.08
N PHE A 136 -15.13 -11.03 10.85
CA PHE A 136 -14.93 -9.58 10.97
C PHE A 136 -15.66 -8.98 12.18
N PHE A 137 -15.16 -7.85 12.68
CA PHE A 137 -15.80 -7.05 13.73
C PHE A 137 -17.03 -6.27 13.24
N THR A 138 -17.16 -6.11 11.93
CA THR A 138 -18.26 -5.39 11.26
C THR A 138 -19.00 -6.33 10.31
N ASP A 139 -20.17 -5.91 9.83
CA ASP A 139 -20.86 -6.60 8.73
C ASP A 139 -20.04 -6.57 7.43
N LEU A 140 -20.17 -7.63 6.63
CA LEU A 140 -19.38 -7.81 5.41
C LEU A 140 -19.67 -6.73 4.37
N ASP A 141 -20.91 -6.22 4.28
CA ASP A 141 -21.29 -5.15 3.35
C ASP A 141 -20.48 -3.88 3.59
N THR A 142 -20.44 -3.41 4.83
CA THR A 142 -19.70 -2.21 5.22
C THR A 142 -18.21 -2.37 4.92
N LEU A 143 -17.64 -3.53 5.24
CA LEU A 143 -16.26 -3.83 4.91
C LEU A 143 -16.03 -3.76 3.39
N VAL A 144 -16.85 -4.45 2.59
CA VAL A 144 -16.73 -4.47 1.12
C VAL A 144 -16.84 -3.05 0.54
N LYS A 145 -17.75 -2.21 1.05
CA LYS A 145 -17.87 -0.80 0.64
C LYS A 145 -16.62 0.02 0.92
N CYS A 146 -16.05 -0.11 2.12
CA CYS A 146 -14.77 0.54 2.47
C CYS A 146 -13.67 0.14 1.48
N SER A 147 -13.63 -1.13 1.09
CA SER A 147 -12.63 -1.68 0.18
C SER A 147 -12.82 -1.23 -1.26
N ILE A 148 -14.06 -1.16 -1.73
CA ILE A 148 -14.39 -0.57 -3.04
C ILE A 148 -13.98 0.90 -3.08
N LEU A 149 -14.19 1.66 -2.00
CA LEU A 149 -13.75 3.05 -1.90
C LEU A 149 -12.23 3.17 -2.10
N VAL A 150 -11.45 2.30 -1.46
CA VAL A 150 -9.99 2.23 -1.63
C VAL A 150 -9.63 1.90 -3.08
N LEU A 151 -10.16 0.81 -3.63
CA LEU A 151 -9.82 0.39 -5.00
C LEU A 151 -10.25 1.40 -6.06
N ARG A 152 -11.37 2.10 -5.87
CA ARG A 152 -11.78 3.19 -6.75
C ARG A 152 -10.77 4.33 -6.75
N LYS A 153 -10.16 4.64 -5.60
CA LYS A 153 -9.06 5.62 -5.56
C LYS A 153 -7.80 5.12 -6.22
N VAL A 154 -7.41 3.87 -5.98
CA VAL A 154 -6.23 3.28 -6.66
C VAL A 154 -6.44 3.32 -8.17
N PHE A 155 -7.60 2.88 -8.63
CA PHE A 155 -7.98 2.93 -10.04
C PHE A 155 -8.02 4.36 -10.58
N ALA A 156 -8.59 5.33 -9.84
CA ALA A 156 -8.60 6.73 -10.28
C ALA A 156 -7.19 7.30 -10.48
N PHE A 157 -6.22 6.88 -9.66
CA PHE A 157 -4.83 7.31 -9.76
C PHE A 157 -4.12 6.67 -10.95
N ASN A 158 -4.12 5.33 -11.04
CA ASN A 158 -3.24 4.60 -11.97
C ASN A 158 -3.95 3.83 -13.09
N GLN A 159 -5.29 3.77 -13.06
CA GLN A 159 -6.17 3.08 -14.02
C GLN A 159 -5.85 1.59 -14.24
N PHE A 160 -5.02 1.00 -13.38
CA PHE A 160 -4.42 -0.32 -13.58
C PHE A 160 -3.73 -0.45 -14.95
N ASP A 161 -3.20 0.68 -15.46
CA ASP A 161 -2.63 0.78 -16.80
C ASP A 161 -1.16 1.23 -16.72
N LEU A 162 -0.28 0.45 -17.37
CA LEU A 162 1.16 0.71 -17.34
C LEU A 162 1.53 2.03 -18.00
N THR A 163 0.80 2.48 -19.02
CA THR A 163 1.06 3.75 -19.71
C THR A 163 0.70 4.92 -18.80
N VAL A 164 -0.42 4.82 -18.07
CA VAL A 164 -0.82 5.82 -17.07
C VAL A 164 0.22 5.88 -15.94
N MET A 165 0.64 4.74 -15.41
CA MET A 165 1.68 4.69 -14.38
C MET A 165 3.01 5.27 -14.87
N GLN A 166 3.42 4.99 -16.12
CA GLN A 166 4.61 5.61 -16.72
C GLN A 166 4.47 7.14 -16.83
N SER A 167 3.28 7.65 -17.17
CA SER A 167 3.01 9.09 -17.17
C SER A 167 3.16 9.71 -15.77
N LEU A 168 2.67 9.03 -14.73
CA LEU A 168 2.85 9.44 -13.33
C LEU A 168 4.32 9.45 -12.92
N THR A 169 5.11 8.46 -13.35
CA THR A 169 6.56 8.45 -13.14
C THR A 169 7.22 9.69 -13.76
N GLN A 170 6.83 10.11 -14.97
CA GLN A 170 7.34 11.35 -15.58
C GLN A 170 6.94 12.61 -14.79
N GLN A 171 5.71 12.65 -14.27
CA GLN A 171 5.27 13.75 -13.39
C GLN A 171 6.08 13.80 -12.10
N LEU A 172 6.42 12.65 -11.53
CA LEU A 172 7.27 12.55 -10.36
C LEU A 172 8.70 13.04 -10.63
N PHE A 173 9.31 12.66 -11.76
CA PHE A 173 10.60 13.23 -12.17
C PHE A 173 10.56 14.75 -12.31
N HIS A 174 9.46 15.29 -12.87
CA HIS A 174 9.28 16.74 -12.96
C HIS A 174 9.14 17.40 -11.58
N SER A 175 8.45 16.74 -10.64
CA SER A 175 8.34 17.17 -9.25
C SER A 175 9.71 17.20 -8.57
N ILE A 176 10.50 16.13 -8.70
CA ILE A 176 11.88 16.04 -8.17
C ILE A 176 12.75 17.16 -8.76
N LYS A 177 12.72 17.36 -10.09
CA LYS A 177 13.45 18.47 -10.75
C LYS A 177 13.14 19.84 -10.15
N THR A 178 11.89 20.05 -9.77
CA THR A 178 11.41 21.35 -9.29
C THR A 178 11.74 21.55 -7.81
N ASN A 179 11.56 20.52 -7.00
CA ASN A 179 11.58 20.62 -5.53
C ASN A 179 12.88 20.11 -4.88
N ASP A 180 13.59 19.20 -5.53
CA ASP A 180 14.82 18.57 -5.03
C ASP A 180 15.90 18.54 -6.12
N LYS A 181 16.55 19.69 -6.29
CA LYS A 181 17.58 19.87 -7.33
C LYS A 181 18.81 18.99 -7.08
N ASP A 182 19.12 18.68 -5.83
CA ASP A 182 20.30 17.89 -5.47
C ASP A 182 20.08 16.43 -5.89
N LEU A 183 18.93 15.83 -5.57
CA LEU A 183 18.56 14.51 -6.06
C LEU A 183 18.39 14.50 -7.58
N TYR A 184 17.75 15.51 -8.17
CA TYR A 184 17.57 15.58 -9.62
C TYR A 184 18.91 15.58 -10.37
N THR A 185 19.87 16.37 -9.91
CA THR A 185 21.21 16.46 -10.52
C THR A 185 21.92 15.10 -10.51
N LEU A 186 21.68 14.30 -9.46
CA LEU A 186 22.25 12.97 -9.34
C LEU A 186 21.62 11.97 -10.31
N ILE A 187 20.29 12.02 -10.50
CA ILE A 187 19.54 11.01 -11.26
C ILE A 187 19.35 11.38 -12.74
N GLU A 188 19.47 12.65 -13.12
CA GLU A 188 19.32 13.12 -14.51
C GLU A 188 20.26 12.44 -15.52
N PRO A 189 21.54 12.16 -15.19
CA PRO A 189 22.47 11.51 -16.11
C PRO A 189 22.21 10.01 -16.34
N CYS A 190 21.33 9.40 -15.54
CA CYS A 190 21.02 7.97 -15.62
C CYS A 190 20.00 7.67 -16.73
N ASP A 191 19.99 6.42 -17.19
CA ASP A 191 18.97 5.94 -18.12
C ASP A 191 17.57 6.04 -17.46
N LYS A 192 16.67 6.81 -18.09
CA LYS A 192 15.31 7.03 -17.60
C LYS A 192 14.49 5.74 -17.49
N SER A 193 14.76 4.74 -18.33
CA SER A 193 14.09 3.45 -18.25
C SER A 193 14.49 2.71 -16.97
N VAL A 194 15.78 2.71 -16.63
CA VAL A 194 16.32 2.09 -15.42
C VAL A 194 15.79 2.78 -14.17
N ILE A 195 15.92 4.11 -14.10
CA ILE A 195 15.43 4.86 -12.93
C ILE A 195 13.90 4.80 -12.83
N GLY A 196 13.22 4.81 -13.97
CA GLY A 196 11.77 4.66 -14.04
C GLY A 196 11.26 3.38 -13.38
N CYS A 197 11.99 2.27 -13.48
CA CYS A 197 11.62 1.00 -12.84
C CYS A 197 11.58 1.10 -11.30
N PHE A 198 12.54 1.79 -10.68
CA PHE A 198 12.56 1.94 -9.21
C PHE A 198 11.44 2.85 -8.73
N VAL A 199 11.26 3.98 -9.43
CA VAL A 199 10.23 4.97 -9.08
C VAL A 199 8.81 4.42 -9.32
N PHE A 200 8.65 3.55 -10.32
CA PHE A 200 7.39 2.90 -10.64
C PHE A 200 6.83 2.10 -9.45
N GLN A 201 7.67 1.45 -8.64
CA GLN A 201 7.22 0.71 -7.46
C GLN A 201 6.44 1.61 -6.48
N TYR A 202 6.88 2.86 -6.30
CA TYR A 202 6.24 3.81 -5.40
C TYR A 202 4.90 4.33 -5.95
N ILE A 203 4.80 4.50 -7.27
CA ILE A 203 3.52 4.79 -7.94
C ILE A 203 2.55 3.61 -7.81
N ASN A 204 3.06 2.39 -8.00
CA ASN A 204 2.25 1.18 -8.06
C ASN A 204 1.66 0.78 -6.69
N SER A 205 2.47 0.89 -5.64
CA SER A 205 2.16 0.37 -4.30
C SER A 205 2.06 1.44 -3.21
N PHE A 206 2.35 2.71 -3.52
CA PHE A 206 2.35 3.80 -2.54
C PHE A 206 3.14 3.46 -1.26
N PHE A 207 4.34 2.92 -1.45
CA PHE A 207 5.28 2.49 -0.41
C PHE A 207 4.83 1.33 0.47
N LEU A 208 3.70 0.70 0.17
CA LEU A 208 3.20 -0.42 0.98
C LEU A 208 4.23 -1.56 1.05
N HIS A 209 4.93 -1.88 -0.04
CA HIS A 209 5.98 -2.92 -0.03
C HIS A 209 7.26 -2.55 0.72
N ASN A 210 7.45 -1.29 1.09
CA ASN A 210 8.71 -0.80 1.66
C ASN A 210 8.68 -0.76 3.20
N THR A 211 7.56 -1.10 3.84
CA THR A 211 7.46 -1.08 5.31
C THR A 211 6.51 -2.11 5.89
N ASN A 212 6.99 -2.79 6.91
CA ASN A 212 6.23 -3.74 7.74
C ASN A 212 5.49 -3.04 8.89
N HIS A 213 5.71 -1.74 9.06
CA HIS A 213 5.17 -0.98 10.17
C HIS A 213 3.69 -0.63 9.91
N VAL A 214 2.80 -1.47 10.43
CA VAL A 214 1.35 -1.37 10.23
C VAL A 214 0.77 0.05 10.41
N PRO A 215 1.11 0.82 11.46
CA PRO A 215 0.61 2.19 11.59
C PRO A 215 1.03 3.13 10.45
N LEU A 216 2.24 2.96 9.91
CA LEU A 216 2.72 3.78 8.79
C LEU A 216 2.02 3.37 7.49
N SER A 217 1.88 2.06 7.25
CA SER A 217 1.15 1.57 6.07
C SER A 217 -0.33 2.02 6.10
N ALA A 218 -0.97 1.99 7.27
CA ALA A 218 -2.32 2.52 7.45
C ALA A 218 -2.40 4.03 7.13
N LYS A 219 -1.39 4.81 7.56
CA LYS A 219 -1.27 6.23 7.24
C LYS A 219 -1.12 6.49 5.74
N PHE A 220 -0.36 5.65 5.04
CA PHE A 220 -0.27 5.70 3.58
C PHE A 220 -1.62 5.51 2.90
N ILE A 221 -2.45 4.56 3.34
CA ILE A 221 -3.81 4.39 2.80
C ILE A 221 -4.67 5.63 3.07
N MET A 222 -4.66 6.17 4.29
CA MET A 222 -5.44 7.36 4.62
C MET A 222 -5.04 8.57 3.76
N MET A 223 -3.74 8.80 3.58
CA MET A 223 -3.25 9.84 2.67
C MET A 223 -3.68 9.56 1.22
N TYR A 224 -3.59 8.30 0.78
CA TYR A 224 -4.01 7.92 -0.56
C TYR A 224 -5.47 8.30 -0.86
N LEU A 225 -6.34 8.19 0.15
CA LEU A 225 -7.75 8.54 0.04
C LEU A 225 -8.04 10.05 0.11
N GLN A 226 -7.18 10.80 0.80
CA GLN A 226 -7.39 12.23 1.08
C GLN A 226 -6.95 13.15 -0.06
N TYR A 227 -5.93 12.75 -0.83
CA TYR A 227 -5.28 13.62 -1.81
C TYR A 227 -5.66 13.27 -3.26
N ASP A 228 -5.62 14.28 -4.13
CA ASP A 228 -5.74 14.09 -5.58
C ASP A 228 -4.41 13.59 -6.18
N ASN A 229 -4.41 13.29 -7.49
CA ASN A 229 -3.22 12.74 -8.15
C ASN A 229 -1.99 13.64 -7.99
N LYS A 230 -2.15 14.97 -7.99
CA LYS A 230 -1.03 15.90 -7.79
C LYS A 230 -0.50 15.85 -6.36
N GLY A 231 -1.40 15.84 -5.38
CA GLY A 231 -1.05 15.66 -3.97
C GLY A 231 -0.32 14.34 -3.72
N LEU A 232 -0.80 13.24 -4.31
CA LEU A 232 -0.15 11.93 -4.19
C LEU A 232 1.26 11.92 -4.77
N ILE A 233 1.47 12.50 -5.96
CA ILE A 233 2.82 12.62 -6.56
C ILE A 233 3.74 13.47 -5.68
N TYR A 234 3.21 14.55 -5.09
CA TYR A 234 3.99 15.39 -4.18
C TYR A 234 4.36 14.65 -2.89
N ILE A 235 3.44 13.86 -2.31
CA ILE A 235 3.73 13.01 -1.15
C ILE A 235 4.80 11.98 -1.47
N ILE A 236 4.71 11.31 -2.63
CA ILE A 236 5.72 10.34 -3.06
C ILE A 236 7.09 11.02 -3.19
N GLN A 237 7.14 12.19 -3.83
CA GLN A 237 8.38 12.96 -3.93
C GLN A 237 8.92 13.37 -2.55
N TYR A 238 8.06 13.76 -1.63
CA TYR A 238 8.45 14.19 -0.28
C TYR A 238 9.04 13.04 0.54
N ILE A 239 8.42 11.86 0.50
CA ILE A 239 8.96 10.66 1.16
C ILE A 239 10.30 10.27 0.53
N LEU A 240 10.40 10.30 -0.80
CA LEU A 240 11.67 10.01 -1.50
C LEU A 240 12.77 10.99 -1.11
N TYR A 241 12.46 12.28 -1.03
CA TYR A 241 13.39 13.30 -0.56
C TYR A 241 13.90 12.95 0.85
N ILE A 242 13.01 12.69 1.81
CA ILE A 242 13.42 12.36 3.19
C ILE A 242 14.32 11.12 3.20
N CYS A 243 13.91 10.07 2.50
CA CYS A 243 14.65 8.82 2.49
C CYS A 243 16.01 8.96 1.81
N ALA A 244 16.07 9.58 0.63
CA ALA A 244 17.29 9.77 -0.12
C ALA A 244 18.31 10.63 0.63
N HIS A 245 17.87 11.74 1.25
CA HIS A 245 18.77 12.66 1.96
C HIS A 245 19.26 12.11 3.31
N ASN A 246 18.54 11.18 3.94
CA ASN A 246 19.03 10.46 5.12
C ASN A 246 19.93 9.28 4.73
N TYR A 247 19.66 8.64 3.58
CA TYR A 247 20.48 7.54 3.08
C TYR A 247 21.80 8.01 2.47
N ALA A 248 21.81 9.17 1.79
CA ALA A 248 23.00 9.82 1.24
C ALA A 248 23.12 11.28 1.74
N PRO A 249 23.66 11.50 2.95
CA PRO A 249 23.70 12.81 3.59
C PRO A 249 24.42 13.91 2.80
N GLN A 250 25.25 13.56 1.80
CA GLN A 250 25.92 14.55 0.94
C GLN A 250 24.95 15.28 -0.01
N LEU A 251 23.76 14.74 -0.26
CA LEU A 251 22.68 15.45 -0.96
C LEU A 251 22.22 16.68 -0.15
N ASN A 252 22.41 16.65 1.17
CA ASN A 252 21.85 17.64 2.09
C ASN A 252 22.82 18.82 2.33
N LYS A 253 23.12 19.61 1.28
CA LYS A 253 24.00 20.79 1.40
C LYS A 253 23.38 21.95 2.19
N LYS A 254 22.07 21.94 2.39
CA LYS A 254 21.33 22.90 3.22
C LYS A 254 20.37 22.12 4.09
N LYS A 255 20.79 21.77 5.32
CA LYS A 255 19.87 21.24 6.34
C LYS A 255 18.61 22.12 6.35
N MET A 256 17.47 21.61 5.91
CA MET A 256 16.20 22.23 6.27
C MET A 256 16.16 22.23 7.80
N LYS A 257 15.98 23.41 8.37
CA LYS A 257 16.25 23.68 9.79
C LYS A 257 15.38 22.89 10.78
N ASP A 258 14.41 22.13 10.28
CA ASP A 258 13.35 21.47 11.04
C ASP A 258 13.10 20.00 10.61
N GLU A 259 14.01 19.39 9.85
CA GLU A 259 13.88 17.97 9.49
C GLU A 259 14.35 17.05 10.62
N LEU A 260 13.48 16.09 11.00
CA LEU A 260 13.81 15.02 11.93
C LEU A 260 14.92 14.16 11.33
N GLU A 261 16.00 13.94 12.09
CA GLU A 261 17.09 13.04 11.67
C GLU A 261 16.60 11.59 11.74
N PHE A 262 16.67 10.87 10.62
CA PHE A 262 16.34 9.44 10.55
C PHE A 262 17.61 8.62 10.70
N HIS A 263 17.52 7.50 11.40
CA HIS A 263 18.66 6.63 11.62
C HIS A 263 18.80 5.63 10.46
N VAL A 264 19.83 5.80 9.64
CA VAL A 264 20.24 4.85 8.60
C VAL A 264 21.50 4.12 9.08
N ALA A 265 21.47 2.79 9.08
CA ALA A 265 22.59 1.99 9.61
C ALA A 265 23.87 2.13 8.77
N GLU A 266 23.73 2.13 7.45
CA GLU A 266 24.82 2.23 6.48
C GLU A 266 24.46 3.29 5.44
N PRO A 267 24.71 4.58 5.72
CA PRO A 267 24.54 5.62 4.73
C PRO A 267 25.55 5.44 3.60
N VAL A 268 25.15 5.78 2.37
CA VAL A 268 25.98 5.65 1.18
C VAL A 268 26.75 6.95 0.89
N ASP A 269 27.99 6.81 0.46
CA ASP A 269 28.81 7.90 -0.06
C ASP A 269 28.65 8.04 -1.57
N ILE A 270 28.50 9.28 -2.05
CA ILE A 270 28.49 9.57 -3.49
C ILE A 270 29.93 9.51 -4.03
N ILE A 271 30.29 8.34 -4.57
CA ILE A 271 31.60 8.08 -5.20
C ILE A 271 31.48 8.10 -6.73
N ASP A 272 30.56 7.31 -7.29
CA ASP A 272 30.21 7.32 -8.71
C ASP A 272 28.74 7.77 -8.88
N PRO A 273 28.48 8.95 -9.48
CA PRO A 273 27.13 9.51 -9.55
C PRO A 273 26.08 8.57 -10.13
N GLN A 274 26.42 7.79 -11.17
CA GLN A 274 25.44 6.91 -11.83
C GLN A 274 25.08 5.68 -10.99
N THR A 275 26.09 4.99 -10.46
CA THR A 275 25.87 3.83 -9.59
C THR A 275 25.17 4.25 -8.29
N THR A 276 25.62 5.35 -7.68
CA THR A 276 25.02 5.85 -6.44
C THR A 276 23.59 6.36 -6.65
N ALA A 277 23.25 6.95 -7.80
CA ALA A 277 21.87 7.33 -8.12
C ALA A 277 20.92 6.13 -8.11
N ILE A 278 21.34 5.02 -8.75
CA ILE A 278 20.58 3.77 -8.80
C ILE A 278 20.44 3.21 -7.39
N GLU A 279 21.52 3.17 -6.62
CA GLU A 279 21.53 2.66 -5.24
C GLU A 279 20.58 3.45 -4.33
N ILE A 280 20.64 4.78 -4.37
CA ILE A 280 19.75 5.65 -3.59
C ILE A 280 18.29 5.40 -3.94
N LEU A 281 17.93 5.38 -5.23
CA LEU A 281 16.52 5.21 -5.62
C LEU A 281 16.01 3.79 -5.43
N SER A 282 16.89 2.79 -5.32
CA SER A 282 16.48 1.41 -5.06
C SER A 282 16.41 1.08 -3.56
N HIS A 283 17.29 1.64 -2.74
CA HIS A 283 17.45 1.20 -1.33
C HIS A 283 17.07 2.24 -0.28
N SER A 284 17.08 3.55 -0.60
CA SER A 284 16.93 4.58 0.44
C SER A 284 15.61 4.46 1.22
N VAL A 285 14.51 4.16 0.52
CA VAL A 285 13.20 3.99 1.15
C VAL A 285 13.19 2.79 2.08
N ASP A 286 13.71 1.64 1.67
CA ASP A 286 13.77 0.44 2.51
C ASP A 286 14.72 0.65 3.70
N ALA A 287 15.88 1.28 3.47
CA ALA A 287 16.85 1.58 4.51
C ALA A 287 16.26 2.45 5.63
N VAL A 288 15.34 3.37 5.29
CA VAL A 288 14.66 4.23 6.27
C VAL A 288 13.41 3.55 6.84
N LEU A 289 12.54 2.98 6.00
CA LEU A 289 11.19 2.55 6.37
C LEU A 289 11.07 1.09 6.84
N THR A 290 12.18 0.34 6.93
CA THR A 290 12.21 -0.96 7.61
C THR A 290 12.53 -0.82 9.11
N ASN A 291 13.10 0.32 9.53
CA ASN A 291 13.41 0.59 10.93
C ASN A 291 12.16 1.09 11.67
N GLY A 292 11.75 0.40 12.74
CA GLY A 292 10.53 0.73 13.48
C GLY A 292 10.52 2.12 14.13
N LEU A 293 11.68 2.66 14.55
CA LEU A 293 11.76 4.02 15.10
C LEU A 293 11.56 5.06 14.00
N ASN A 294 12.26 4.90 12.88
CA ASN A 294 12.08 5.75 11.70
C ASN A 294 10.63 5.73 11.21
N CYS A 295 9.96 4.58 11.23
CA CYS A 295 8.55 4.51 10.83
C CYS A 295 7.64 5.36 11.72
N ARG A 296 7.89 5.40 13.03
CA ARG A 296 7.15 6.27 13.96
C ARG A 296 7.42 7.74 13.68
N HIS A 297 8.68 8.11 13.47
CA HIS A 297 9.03 9.48 13.09
C HIS A 297 8.40 9.87 11.74
N MET A 298 8.36 8.96 10.77
CA MET A 298 7.70 9.20 9.50
C MET A 298 6.20 9.43 9.70
N CYS A 299 5.53 8.70 10.58
CA CYS A 299 4.13 9.00 10.92
C CYS A 299 3.96 10.45 11.42
N GLU A 300 4.84 10.92 12.32
CA GLU A 300 4.79 12.30 12.84
C GLU A 300 5.06 13.35 11.76
N VAL A 301 5.99 13.07 10.84
CA VAL A 301 6.27 13.93 9.69
C VAL A 301 5.04 14.05 8.80
N LEU A 302 4.37 12.93 8.51
CA LEU A 302 3.16 12.91 7.68
C LEU A 302 1.96 13.57 8.37
N ASP A 303 1.88 13.51 9.69
CA ASP A 303 0.87 14.26 10.46
C ASP A 303 1.07 15.76 10.34
N LYS A 304 2.30 16.25 10.51
CA LYS A 304 2.63 17.66 10.30
C LYS A 304 2.37 18.10 8.86
N PHE A 305 2.69 17.25 7.89
CA PHE A 305 2.38 17.50 6.48
C PHE A 305 0.88 17.72 6.28
N ASN A 306 0.04 16.87 6.88
CA ASN A 306 -1.42 17.00 6.82
C ASN A 306 -1.89 18.29 7.50
N GLU A 307 -1.38 18.67 8.67
CA GLU A 307 -1.78 19.89 9.35
C GLU A 307 -1.48 21.18 8.56
N VAL A 308 -0.32 21.24 7.91
CA VAL A 308 0.11 22.40 7.11
C VAL A 308 -0.65 22.46 5.79
N ASN A 309 -0.82 21.32 5.11
CA ASN A 309 -1.51 21.29 3.83
C ASN A 309 -3.03 21.37 3.95
N LEU A 310 -3.67 20.81 4.99
CA LEU A 310 -5.10 21.01 5.25
C LEU A 310 -5.44 22.48 5.51
N LYS A 311 -4.51 23.27 6.05
CA LYS A 311 -4.69 24.73 6.19
C LYS A 311 -4.62 25.47 4.85
N ASN A 312 -3.84 24.96 3.89
CA ASN A 312 -3.69 25.55 2.55
C ASN A 312 -4.71 25.02 1.52
N TYR A 313 -5.23 23.80 1.72
CA TYR A 313 -6.16 23.10 0.80
C TYR A 313 -7.64 23.22 1.18
N LYS A 314 -8.02 24.04 2.17
CA LYS A 314 -9.44 24.40 2.43
C LYS A 314 -10.15 25.14 1.27
N TYR A 315 -9.56 25.16 0.06
CA TYR A 315 -10.06 25.89 -1.10
C TYR A 315 -9.99 25.11 -2.43
N THR A 316 -10.04 23.78 -2.47
CA THR A 316 -10.29 23.09 -3.76
C THR A 316 -11.05 21.76 -3.58
N SER A 317 -12.32 21.84 -3.20
CA SER A 317 -13.33 20.91 -3.69
C SER A 317 -14.52 21.72 -4.16
N LYS A 318 -14.60 21.95 -5.47
CA LYS A 318 -15.80 22.36 -6.17
C LYS A 318 -16.16 21.27 -7.16
#